data_AF-A0A4Q6G4V3-F1
#
_entry.id   AF-A0A4Q6G4V3-F1
#
_cell.length_a   1.000
_cell.length_b   1.000
_cell.length_c   1.000
_cell.angle_alpha   90.00
_cell.angle_beta   90.00
_cell.angle_gamma   90.00
#
_symmetry.space_group_name_H-M   'P 1'
#
loop_
_entity.id
_entity.type
_entity.pdbx_description
1 polymer ?
#
loop_
_entity_poly.entity_id
_entity_poly.type
_entity_poly.pdbx_seq_one_letter_code
_entity_poly.pdbx_strand_id
1 'polypeptide(L)'
;PGAFELDPATTVDINGTATPTLKLDGKPLNLDFGAPDAFTAQTAGNATIFAADGEDFVRVTTSVKKENGERAVGTKLDRNSPAYAVLRDGRTYIGLVTLFGKQYITQYEPARDASGKVVAVLYVGVDITGDMKLLKDRIRSIKVGDTGYFYVLNAAPGKAYGDLIVHPAKEGSNLLASRDADGRLFIKNMLEKKNGDIVYDWQNPGEAQAREKFVAYAHIKDWNWIVAGGTYRDEITAAATQLRNRFIGFALAALAVLAAVLYLLVQRSVSRPLADVRELAARIADGDLGARIASTRRDEIGLLTAAINAIGARLSEVVGKVREGAEQIAHASQEISAGNLDLCQRTEEQATSLAGTASSMDQLTATVRQNADNARQANGLAESASSVAQKGSGTVAQVIQRMDAISQSSRKISDITGVIDGIAFQTNILALNAAVEAARAGEQGRGFAVVASEVRNLAQRSAAAAK
;
A
#
# COMPACT_ATOMS: atom_id res chain seq x y z
N PRO A 1 -14.62 105.54 -18.55
CA PRO A 1 -15.89 106.25 -18.82
C PRO A 1 -15.64 107.54 -19.62
N GLY A 2 -15.89 107.47 -20.92
CA GLY A 2 -15.84 108.55 -21.90
C GLY A 2 -16.65 108.13 -23.12
N ALA A 3 -17.09 109.06 -23.95
CA ALA A 3 -17.89 108.77 -25.14
C ALA A 3 -16.97 108.34 -26.30
N PHE A 4 -17.08 107.08 -26.72
CA PHE A 4 -16.40 106.60 -27.92
C PHE A 4 -17.16 107.05 -29.17
N GLU A 5 -16.43 107.58 -30.15
CA GLU A 5 -16.97 107.99 -31.44
C GLU A 5 -16.04 107.49 -32.54
N LEU A 6 -16.59 106.88 -33.58
CA LEU A 6 -15.84 106.46 -34.75
C LEU A 6 -16.20 107.36 -35.91
N ASP A 7 -15.21 108.07 -36.44
CA ASP A 7 -15.35 108.96 -37.57
C ASP A 7 -14.86 108.25 -38.85
N PRO A 8 -15.77 107.75 -39.71
CA PRO A 8 -15.39 107.06 -40.93
C PRO A 8 -14.94 108.02 -42.05
N ALA A 9 -15.21 109.33 -41.93
CA ALA A 9 -14.85 110.32 -42.94
C ALA A 9 -13.38 110.75 -42.82
N THR A 10 -12.77 110.60 -41.64
CA THR A 10 -11.35 110.84 -41.41
C THR A 10 -10.63 109.54 -41.11
N THR A 11 -9.58 109.22 -41.87
CA THR A 11 -8.76 108.03 -41.66
C THR A 11 -7.35 108.40 -41.20
N VAL A 12 -6.75 107.52 -40.41
CA VAL A 12 -5.35 107.57 -39.98
C VAL A 12 -4.63 106.37 -40.60
N ASP A 13 -3.50 106.61 -41.24
CA ASP A 13 -2.64 105.53 -41.74
C ASP A 13 -1.93 104.84 -40.57
N ILE A 14 -2.27 103.57 -40.34
CA ILE A 14 -1.63 102.73 -39.33
C ILE A 14 -0.88 101.62 -40.06
N ASN A 15 0.41 101.85 -40.26
CA ASN A 15 1.33 100.88 -40.86
C ASN A 15 0.89 100.42 -42.27
N GLY A 16 0.47 101.36 -43.11
CA GLY A 16 0.03 101.13 -44.49
C GLY A 16 -1.46 100.80 -44.65
N THR A 17 -2.25 100.89 -43.57
CA THR A 17 -3.69 100.63 -43.56
C THR A 17 -4.45 101.88 -43.14
N ALA A 18 -5.22 102.46 -44.06
CA ALA A 18 -6.11 103.59 -43.76
C ALA A 18 -7.26 103.13 -42.86
N THR A 19 -7.22 103.51 -41.58
CA THR A 19 -8.18 103.07 -40.57
C THR A 19 -9.03 104.26 -40.11
N PRO A 20 -10.36 104.11 -39.92
CA PRO A 20 -11.20 105.18 -39.37
C PRO A 20 -10.67 105.77 -38.07
N THR A 21 -10.90 107.06 -37.85
CA THR A 21 -10.42 107.77 -36.66
C THR A 21 -11.35 107.46 -35.49
N LEU A 22 -10.83 106.75 -34.49
CA LEU A 22 -11.52 106.50 -33.23
C LEU A 22 -11.20 107.63 -32.26
N LYS A 23 -12.23 108.25 -31.68
CA LYS A 23 -12.12 109.32 -30.70
C LYS A 23 -12.70 108.90 -29.35
N LEU A 24 -12.13 109.44 -28.28
CA LEU A 24 -12.67 109.38 -26.92
C LEU A 24 -12.81 110.80 -26.40
N ASP A 25 -14.03 111.22 -26.09
CA ASP A 25 -14.35 112.60 -25.66
C ASP A 25 -13.76 113.67 -26.62
N GLY A 26 -13.84 113.38 -27.93
CA GLY A 26 -13.34 114.25 -29.01
C GLY A 26 -11.83 114.15 -29.32
N LYS A 27 -11.04 113.39 -28.55
CA LYS A 27 -9.60 113.21 -28.80
C LYS A 27 -9.32 111.93 -29.61
N PRO A 28 -8.52 111.98 -30.69
CA PRO A 28 -8.18 110.80 -31.48
C PRO A 28 -7.32 109.83 -30.66
N LEU A 29 -7.62 108.53 -30.75
CA LEU A 29 -6.92 107.44 -30.07
C LEU A 29 -5.98 106.65 -31.00
N ASN A 30 -6.10 106.82 -32.32
CA ASN A 30 -5.24 106.14 -33.29
C ASN A 30 -3.78 106.56 -33.05
N LEU A 31 -2.89 105.57 -32.86
CA LEU A 31 -1.47 105.79 -32.54
C LEU A 31 -1.21 106.55 -31.21
N ASP A 32 -2.22 106.76 -30.37
CA ASP A 32 -2.03 107.26 -29.00
C ASP A 32 -1.74 106.10 -28.05
N PHE A 33 -0.47 105.91 -27.70
CA PHE A 33 0.00 104.83 -26.83
C PHE A 33 -0.08 105.14 -25.34
N GLY A 34 -0.50 106.34 -24.95
CA GLY A 34 -0.46 106.80 -23.56
C GLY A 34 -1.23 105.89 -22.61
N ALA A 35 -2.48 105.57 -22.93
CA ALA A 35 -3.32 104.71 -22.09
C ALA A 35 -2.84 103.25 -22.04
N PRO A 36 -2.53 102.57 -23.17
CA PRO A 36 -1.97 101.21 -23.13
C PRO A 36 -0.63 101.10 -22.38
N ASP A 37 0.26 102.08 -22.55
CA ASP A 37 1.56 102.06 -21.88
C ASP A 37 1.42 102.32 -20.38
N ALA A 38 0.54 103.24 -19.97
CA ALA A 38 0.23 103.47 -18.56
C ALA A 38 -0.34 102.22 -17.89
N PHE A 39 -1.25 101.51 -18.54
CA PHE A 39 -1.77 100.23 -18.05
C PHE A 39 -0.66 99.19 -17.89
N THR A 40 0.25 99.12 -18.87
CA THR A 40 1.38 98.18 -18.86
C THR A 40 2.36 98.46 -17.73
N ALA A 41 2.68 99.74 -17.51
CA ALA A 41 3.54 100.16 -16.41
C ALA A 41 2.94 99.85 -15.03
N GLN A 42 1.62 99.90 -14.89
CA GLN A 42 0.93 99.68 -13.60
C GLN A 42 0.64 98.22 -13.29
N THR A 43 0.40 97.39 -14.32
CA THR A 43 -0.13 96.02 -14.13
C THR A 43 0.81 94.92 -14.61
N ALA A 44 1.87 95.27 -15.33
CA ALA A 44 2.70 94.34 -16.11
C ALA A 44 1.94 93.54 -17.19
N GLY A 45 0.64 93.78 -17.39
CA GLY A 45 -0.15 93.26 -18.50
C GLY A 45 -0.13 94.19 -19.70
N ASN A 46 -0.62 93.74 -20.84
CA ASN A 46 -0.71 94.54 -22.05
C ASN A 46 -2.14 95.05 -22.25
N ALA A 47 -2.28 96.21 -22.89
CA ALA A 47 -3.57 96.74 -23.28
C ALA A 47 -3.60 97.05 -24.78
N THR A 48 -4.80 97.08 -25.35
CA THR A 48 -5.04 97.38 -26.76
C THR A 48 -6.41 98.00 -26.94
N ILE A 49 -6.51 98.94 -27.86
CA ILE A 49 -7.78 99.43 -28.38
C ILE A 49 -7.83 99.07 -29.86
N PHE A 50 -8.91 98.39 -30.25
CA PHE A 50 -9.23 98.15 -31.65
C PHE A 50 -10.35 99.11 -32.07
N ALA A 51 -10.26 99.66 -33.28
CA ALA A 51 -11.37 100.39 -33.91
C ALA A 51 -12.11 99.45 -34.87
N ALA A 52 -13.44 99.60 -34.97
CA ALA A 52 -14.22 98.91 -35.97
C ALA A 52 -13.87 99.47 -37.37
N ASP A 53 -13.62 98.57 -38.32
CA ASP A 53 -13.38 98.90 -39.72
C ASP A 53 -14.19 97.91 -40.58
N GLY A 54 -15.40 98.34 -40.96
CA GLY A 54 -16.41 97.47 -41.57
C GLY A 54 -16.71 96.22 -40.71
N GLU A 55 -16.42 95.05 -41.26
CA GLU A 55 -16.59 93.77 -40.58
C GLU A 55 -15.42 93.37 -39.68
N ASP A 56 -14.29 94.08 -39.70
CA ASP A 56 -13.12 93.74 -38.90
C ASP A 56 -12.91 94.70 -37.71
N PHE A 57 -11.96 94.35 -36.84
CA PHE A 57 -11.46 95.22 -35.78
C PHE A 57 -9.96 95.40 -35.98
N VAL A 58 -9.52 96.64 -36.22
CA VAL A 58 -8.11 96.97 -36.50
C VAL A 58 -7.46 97.53 -35.23
N ARG A 59 -6.27 97.03 -34.91
CA ARG A 59 -5.52 97.45 -33.72
C ARG A 59 -4.97 98.87 -33.90
N VAL A 60 -5.66 99.87 -33.33
CA VAL A 60 -5.32 101.30 -33.51
C VAL A 60 -4.32 101.83 -32.51
N THR A 61 -4.30 101.28 -31.29
CA THR A 61 -3.26 101.55 -30.29
C THR A 61 -3.07 100.34 -29.39
N THR A 62 -1.82 100.06 -28.99
CA THR A 62 -1.48 98.85 -28.24
C THR A 62 -0.13 98.96 -27.56
N SER A 63 0.01 98.29 -26.40
CA SER A 63 1.32 97.97 -25.79
C SER A 63 1.83 96.57 -26.15
N VAL A 64 1.01 95.75 -26.84
CA VAL A 64 1.41 94.44 -27.32
C VAL A 64 2.47 94.59 -28.41
N LYS A 65 3.59 93.88 -28.24
CA LYS A 65 4.68 93.82 -29.21
C LYS A 65 4.70 92.47 -29.92
N LYS A 66 5.09 92.48 -31.18
CA LYS A 66 5.40 91.28 -31.98
C LYS A 66 6.74 90.70 -31.52
N GLU A 67 7.10 89.53 -32.06
CA GLU A 67 8.38 88.87 -31.78
C GLU A 67 9.60 89.72 -32.14
N ASN A 68 9.48 90.58 -33.15
CA ASN A 68 10.54 91.52 -33.57
C ASN A 68 10.66 92.77 -32.66
N GLY A 69 9.84 92.89 -31.61
CA GLY A 69 9.84 94.00 -30.67
C GLY A 69 9.01 95.23 -31.09
N GLU A 70 8.49 95.25 -32.32
CA GLU A 70 7.61 96.33 -32.79
C GLU A 70 6.20 96.20 -32.23
N ARG A 71 5.50 97.33 -32.05
CA ARG A 71 4.09 97.30 -31.64
C ARG A 71 3.23 96.61 -32.68
N ALA A 72 2.25 95.85 -32.23
CA ALA A 72 1.35 95.10 -33.10
C ALA A 72 0.27 95.96 -33.77
N VAL A 73 0.48 97.27 -33.93
CA VAL A 73 -0.48 98.19 -34.55
C VAL A 73 -0.80 97.80 -36.00
N GLY A 74 -2.03 98.09 -36.43
CA GLY A 74 -2.53 97.81 -37.79
C GLY A 74 -2.96 96.36 -38.03
N THR A 75 -2.63 95.42 -37.13
CA THR A 75 -3.11 94.04 -37.27
C THR A 75 -4.61 93.95 -36.96
N LYS A 76 -5.32 93.13 -37.71
CA LYS A 76 -6.73 92.82 -37.46
C LYS A 76 -6.88 91.78 -36.34
N LEU A 77 -8.00 91.84 -35.61
CA LEU A 77 -8.41 90.74 -34.73
C LEU A 77 -8.70 89.50 -35.59
N ASP A 78 -8.05 88.37 -35.29
CA ASP A 78 -8.24 87.12 -36.03
C ASP A 78 -9.70 86.66 -35.96
N ARG A 79 -10.31 86.41 -37.13
CA ARG A 79 -11.69 85.92 -37.26
C ARG A 79 -11.87 84.52 -36.65
N ASN A 80 -10.79 83.74 -36.56
CA ASN A 80 -10.79 82.42 -35.91
C ASN A 80 -10.62 82.51 -34.39
N SER A 81 -10.37 83.70 -33.84
CA SER A 81 -10.29 83.88 -32.40
C SER A 81 -11.65 83.59 -31.75
N PRO A 82 -11.70 82.85 -30.63
CA PRO A 82 -12.94 82.65 -29.87
C PRO A 82 -13.60 83.95 -29.42
N ALA A 83 -12.82 85.03 -29.31
CA ALA A 83 -13.31 86.35 -28.95
C ALA A 83 -14.12 87.01 -30.08
N TYR A 84 -13.82 86.73 -31.36
CA TYR A 84 -14.31 87.53 -32.49
C TYR A 84 -15.84 87.52 -32.60
N ALA A 85 -16.44 86.32 -32.62
CA ALA A 85 -17.89 86.18 -32.72
C ALA A 85 -18.60 86.76 -31.48
N VAL A 86 -18.05 86.54 -30.29
CA VAL A 86 -18.59 87.06 -29.02
C VAL A 86 -18.62 88.59 -29.01
N LEU A 87 -17.55 89.22 -29.50
CA LEU A 87 -17.43 90.67 -29.59
C LEU A 87 -18.34 91.27 -30.66
N ARG A 88 -18.55 90.57 -31.78
CA ARG A 88 -19.51 90.98 -32.83
C ARG A 88 -20.95 90.94 -32.33
N ASP A 89 -21.28 89.98 -31.47
CA ASP A 89 -22.55 89.95 -30.73
C ASP A 89 -22.62 91.04 -29.63
N GLY A 90 -21.57 91.84 -29.45
CA GLY A 90 -21.49 92.90 -28.46
C GLY A 90 -21.41 92.39 -27.02
N ARG A 91 -20.90 91.17 -26.82
CA ARG A 91 -20.64 90.57 -25.51
C ARG A 91 -19.15 90.63 -25.16
N THR A 92 -18.84 90.69 -23.88
CA THR A 92 -17.47 90.61 -23.35
C THR A 92 -16.96 89.18 -23.47
N TYR A 93 -15.71 89.02 -23.91
CA TYR A 93 -15.02 87.74 -23.94
C TYR A 93 -13.89 87.73 -22.91
N ILE A 94 -13.82 86.69 -22.09
CA ILE A 94 -12.70 86.43 -21.18
C ILE A 94 -12.17 85.04 -21.49
N GLY A 95 -10.87 84.90 -21.71
CA GLY A 95 -10.28 83.60 -22.01
C GLY A 95 -8.79 83.62 -22.33
N LEU A 96 -8.26 82.41 -22.54
CA LEU A 96 -6.89 82.17 -22.93
C LEU A 96 -6.72 82.38 -24.43
N VAL A 97 -5.74 83.19 -24.82
CA VAL A 97 -5.36 83.38 -26.23
C VAL A 97 -3.84 83.33 -26.38
N THR A 98 -3.39 82.82 -27.52
CA THR A 98 -1.98 82.87 -27.90
C THR A 98 -1.77 84.04 -28.84
N LEU A 99 -0.91 84.99 -28.47
CA LEU A 99 -0.58 86.17 -29.26
C LEU A 99 0.93 86.23 -29.43
N PHE A 100 1.41 86.15 -30.67
CA PHE A 100 2.84 86.26 -31.02
C PHE A 100 3.73 85.30 -30.19
N GLY A 101 3.35 84.02 -30.13
CA GLY A 101 4.09 82.98 -29.42
C GLY A 101 3.95 82.97 -27.89
N LYS A 102 3.28 83.97 -27.31
CA LYS A 102 3.05 84.08 -25.86
C LYS A 102 1.60 83.77 -25.49
N GLN A 103 1.40 83.23 -24.30
CA GLN A 103 0.07 82.90 -23.79
C GLN A 103 -0.43 83.96 -22.83
N TYR A 104 -1.65 84.41 -23.06
CA TYR A 104 -2.28 85.45 -22.25
C TYR A 104 -3.64 84.99 -21.73
N ILE A 105 -3.94 85.35 -20.48
CA ILE A 105 -5.33 85.44 -20.01
C ILE A 105 -5.80 86.84 -20.37
N THR A 106 -6.92 86.91 -21.08
CA THR A 106 -7.37 88.15 -21.74
C THR A 106 -8.81 88.44 -21.47
N GLN A 107 -9.13 89.73 -21.48
CA GLN A 107 -10.48 90.24 -21.50
C GLN A 107 -10.61 91.19 -22.69
N TYR A 108 -11.63 90.96 -23.50
CA TYR A 108 -12.04 91.84 -24.58
C TYR A 108 -13.43 92.38 -24.28
N GLU A 109 -13.57 93.69 -24.30
CA GLU A 109 -14.81 94.39 -23.99
C GLU A 109 -15.22 95.31 -25.16
N PRO A 110 -16.41 95.12 -25.74
CA PRO A 110 -16.88 95.96 -26.82
C PRO A 110 -17.28 97.34 -26.29
N ALA A 111 -16.70 98.39 -26.86
CA ALA A 111 -17.05 99.77 -26.59
C ALA A 111 -18.05 100.29 -27.61
N ARG A 112 -19.09 100.97 -27.13
CA ARG A 112 -20.22 101.44 -27.93
C ARG A 112 -20.23 102.95 -28.03
N ASP A 113 -20.71 103.45 -29.17
CA ASP A 113 -21.01 104.86 -29.36
C ASP A 113 -22.35 105.25 -28.69
N ALA A 114 -22.72 106.52 -28.76
CA ALA A 114 -23.98 107.03 -28.23
C ALA A 114 -25.24 106.40 -28.86
N SER A 115 -25.12 105.78 -30.05
CA SER A 115 -26.20 105.05 -30.72
C SER A 115 -26.31 103.59 -30.28
N GLY A 116 -25.38 103.12 -29.44
CA GLY A 116 -25.31 101.72 -28.97
C GLY A 116 -24.58 100.77 -29.92
N LYS A 117 -24.04 101.27 -31.04
CA LYS A 117 -23.27 100.48 -32.01
C LYS A 117 -21.87 100.21 -31.47
N VAL A 118 -21.37 98.98 -31.62
CA VAL A 118 -19.98 98.63 -31.26
C VAL A 118 -19.02 99.30 -32.24
N VAL A 119 -18.23 100.23 -31.75
CA VAL A 119 -17.29 101.04 -32.55
C VAL A 119 -15.83 100.78 -32.22
N ALA A 120 -15.56 100.17 -31.06
CA ALA A 120 -14.23 99.77 -30.65
C ALA A 120 -14.27 98.52 -29.77
N VAL A 121 -13.11 97.90 -29.56
CA VAL A 121 -12.91 96.82 -28.59
C VAL A 121 -11.73 97.17 -27.71
N LEU A 122 -11.95 97.17 -26.40
CA LEU A 122 -10.93 97.31 -25.39
C LEU A 122 -10.39 95.92 -25.04
N TYR A 123 -9.08 95.79 -24.99
CA TYR A 123 -8.40 94.55 -24.66
C TYR A 123 -7.40 94.80 -23.54
N VAL A 124 -7.40 93.89 -22.57
CA VAL A 124 -6.32 93.74 -21.60
C VAL A 124 -5.89 92.28 -21.55
N GLY A 125 -4.60 92.02 -21.34
CA GLY A 125 -4.06 90.68 -21.26
C GLY A 125 -2.87 90.57 -20.34
N VAL A 126 -2.84 89.53 -19.51
CA VAL A 126 -1.70 89.22 -18.63
C VAL A 126 -0.91 88.07 -19.24
N ASP A 127 0.40 88.25 -19.44
CA ASP A 127 1.30 87.21 -19.95
C ASP A 127 1.47 86.12 -18.88
N ILE A 128 0.97 84.92 -19.18
CA ILE A 128 1.04 83.76 -18.29
C ILE A 128 1.98 82.68 -18.85
N THR A 129 2.86 83.03 -19.80
CA THR A 129 3.73 82.05 -20.47
C THR A 129 4.64 81.33 -19.46
N GLY A 130 5.17 82.07 -18.48
CA GLY A 130 5.98 81.52 -17.40
C GLY A 130 5.18 80.61 -16.46
N ASP A 131 4.00 81.05 -16.03
CA ASP A 131 3.11 80.28 -15.16
C ASP A 131 2.62 79.00 -15.82
N MET A 132 2.30 79.07 -17.12
CA MET A 132 1.94 77.88 -17.89
C MET A 132 3.09 76.89 -17.93
N LYS A 133 4.32 77.36 -18.20
CA LYS A 133 5.49 76.47 -18.21
C LYS A 133 5.64 75.75 -16.87
N LEU A 134 5.53 76.49 -15.75
CA LEU A 134 5.59 75.93 -14.40
C LEU A 134 4.48 74.90 -14.15
N LEU A 135 3.24 75.21 -14.57
CA LEU A 135 2.10 74.29 -14.45
C LEU A 135 2.33 73.00 -15.24
N LYS A 136 2.77 73.10 -16.50
CA LYS A 136 3.10 71.95 -17.34
C LYS A 136 4.20 71.11 -16.71
N ASP A 137 5.26 71.74 -16.23
CA ASP A 137 6.38 71.06 -15.55
C ASP A 137 5.90 70.34 -14.29
N ARG A 138 5.03 70.96 -13.49
CA ARG A 138 4.43 70.34 -12.31
C ARG A 138 3.59 69.13 -12.67
N ILE A 139 2.73 69.22 -13.69
CA ILE A 139 1.93 68.07 -14.16
C ILE A 139 2.83 66.92 -14.63
N ARG A 140 3.89 67.22 -15.40
CA ARG A 140 4.86 66.20 -15.87
C ARG A 140 5.60 65.51 -14.72
N SER A 141 5.81 66.20 -13.60
CA SER A 141 6.50 65.63 -12.44
C SER A 141 5.65 64.64 -11.63
N ILE A 142 4.32 64.65 -11.79
CA ILE A 142 3.42 63.76 -11.05
C ILE A 142 3.48 62.35 -11.66
N LYS A 143 3.83 61.37 -10.84
CA LYS A 143 3.91 59.95 -11.18
C LYS A 143 2.79 59.15 -10.52
N VAL A 144 2.34 58.09 -11.20
CA VAL A 144 1.36 57.13 -10.70
C VAL A 144 1.95 55.73 -10.81
N GLY A 145 2.37 55.14 -9.69
CA GLY A 145 3.23 53.94 -9.73
C GLY A 145 4.65 54.30 -10.17
N ASP A 146 5.34 53.36 -10.81
CA ASP A 146 6.75 53.50 -11.16
C ASP A 146 6.91 54.22 -12.51
N THR A 147 6.08 53.87 -13.50
CA THR A 147 6.16 54.45 -14.85
C THR A 147 4.92 55.21 -15.28
N GLY A 148 3.82 55.14 -14.52
CA GLY A 148 2.61 55.91 -14.82
C GLY A 148 2.80 57.41 -14.66
N TYR A 149 1.98 58.19 -15.36
CA TYR A 149 2.14 59.64 -15.50
C TYR A 149 0.82 60.33 -15.83
N PHE A 150 0.82 61.66 -15.66
CA PHE A 150 -0.26 62.54 -16.10
C PHE A 150 0.02 63.17 -17.47
N TYR A 151 -1.03 63.35 -18.25
CA TYR A 151 -1.01 64.08 -19.51
C TYR A 151 -2.29 64.89 -19.68
N VAL A 152 -2.24 65.91 -20.55
CA VAL A 152 -3.35 66.84 -20.76
C VAL A 152 -3.67 66.88 -22.25
N LEU A 153 -4.95 66.73 -22.58
CA LEU A 153 -5.48 66.84 -23.94
C LEU A 153 -6.26 68.14 -24.10
N ASN A 154 -6.17 68.73 -25.28
CA ASN A 154 -7.02 69.83 -25.68
C ASN A 154 -8.40 69.32 -26.14
N ALA A 155 -9.45 69.72 -25.43
CA ALA A 155 -10.84 69.42 -25.74
C ALA A 155 -11.58 70.61 -26.38
N ALA A 156 -10.89 71.72 -26.68
CA ALA A 156 -11.48 72.85 -27.36
C ALA A 156 -11.83 72.47 -28.83
N PRO A 157 -13.04 72.77 -29.31
CA PRO A 157 -13.40 72.54 -30.71
C PRO A 157 -12.46 73.30 -31.66
N GLY A 158 -11.97 72.64 -32.69
CA GLY A 158 -11.11 73.27 -33.71
C GLY A 158 -9.98 72.36 -34.16
N LYS A 159 -8.99 72.93 -34.85
CA LYS A 159 -7.84 72.19 -35.41
C LYS A 159 -6.96 71.53 -34.35
N ALA A 160 -6.95 72.08 -33.14
CA ALA A 160 -6.14 71.60 -32.02
C ALA A 160 -6.86 70.55 -31.14
N TYR A 161 -8.06 70.11 -31.54
CA TYR A 161 -8.83 69.11 -30.78
C TYR A 161 -8.09 67.76 -30.76
N GLY A 162 -7.76 67.29 -29.56
CA GLY A 162 -6.96 66.07 -29.34
C GLY A 162 -5.44 66.28 -29.32
N ASP A 163 -4.97 67.53 -29.32
CA ASP A 163 -3.55 67.84 -29.10
C ASP A 163 -3.14 67.57 -27.66
N LEU A 164 -1.95 67.00 -27.50
CA LEU A 164 -1.31 66.84 -26.19
C LEU A 164 -0.71 68.16 -25.73
N ILE A 165 -1.39 68.83 -24.78
CA ILE A 165 -0.90 70.06 -24.15
C ILE A 165 0.24 69.77 -23.17
N VAL A 166 0.17 68.62 -22.49
CA VAL A 166 1.21 68.12 -21.59
C VAL A 166 1.37 66.63 -21.83
N HIS A 167 2.58 66.18 -22.16
CA HIS A 167 2.91 64.75 -22.21
C HIS A 167 4.42 64.57 -22.00
N PRO A 168 4.89 63.53 -21.30
CA PRO A 168 6.33 63.33 -21.04
C PRO A 168 7.20 63.25 -22.30
N ALA A 169 6.67 62.73 -23.42
CA ALA A 169 7.44 62.47 -24.63
C ALA A 169 6.80 62.92 -25.96
N LYS A 170 5.54 63.39 -25.94
CA LYS A 170 4.73 63.61 -27.16
C LYS A 170 3.93 64.92 -27.10
N GLU A 171 4.41 65.89 -26.31
CA GLU A 171 3.78 67.21 -26.20
C GLU A 171 3.70 67.88 -27.59
N GLY A 172 2.55 68.48 -27.91
CA GLY A 172 2.27 69.12 -29.20
C GLY A 172 1.79 68.17 -30.31
N SER A 173 1.85 66.85 -30.12
CA SER A 173 1.29 65.90 -31.10
C SER A 173 -0.22 65.72 -30.93
N ASN A 174 -0.91 65.45 -32.03
CA ASN A 174 -2.34 65.12 -32.03
C ASN A 174 -2.52 63.60 -31.96
N LEU A 175 -3.27 63.12 -30.97
CA LEU A 175 -3.53 61.68 -30.81
C LEU A 175 -4.97 61.26 -31.13
N LEU A 176 -5.78 62.14 -31.74
CA LEU A 176 -7.20 61.87 -32.01
C LEU A 176 -7.43 60.59 -32.83
N ALA A 177 -6.53 60.31 -33.77
CA ALA A 177 -6.57 59.12 -34.64
C ALA A 177 -5.83 57.89 -34.07
N SER A 178 -5.30 57.96 -32.85
CA SER A 178 -4.54 56.86 -32.25
C SER A 178 -5.43 55.68 -31.90
N ARG A 179 -4.96 54.48 -32.22
CA ARG A 179 -5.69 53.22 -31.99
C ARG A 179 -4.96 52.35 -30.97
N ASP A 180 -5.72 51.65 -30.14
CA ASP A 180 -5.21 50.56 -29.32
C ASP A 180 -5.07 49.26 -30.13
N ALA A 181 -4.63 48.17 -29.49
CA ALA A 181 -4.47 46.86 -30.13
C ALA A 181 -5.78 46.30 -30.72
N ASP A 182 -6.93 46.69 -30.18
CA ASP A 182 -8.27 46.34 -30.66
C ASP A 182 -8.78 47.28 -31.77
N GLY A 183 -7.96 48.23 -32.20
CA GLY A 183 -8.29 49.21 -33.24
C GLY A 183 -9.19 50.36 -32.77
N ARG A 184 -9.47 50.49 -31.47
CA ARG A 184 -10.36 51.51 -30.90
C ARG A 184 -9.65 52.85 -30.77
N LEU A 185 -10.37 53.92 -31.11
CA LEU A 185 -9.89 55.29 -30.99
C LEU A 185 -10.04 55.79 -29.54
N PHE A 186 -9.13 55.36 -28.66
CA PHE A 186 -9.23 55.59 -27.22
C PHE A 186 -9.20 57.08 -26.83
N ILE A 187 -8.41 57.92 -27.53
CA ILE A 187 -8.36 59.37 -27.28
C ILE A 187 -9.66 60.06 -27.74
N LYS A 188 -10.21 59.65 -28.88
CA LYS A 188 -11.50 60.18 -29.35
C LYS A 188 -12.60 59.87 -28.34
N ASN A 189 -12.66 58.63 -27.85
CA ASN A 189 -13.62 58.22 -26.83
C ASN A 189 -13.46 59.03 -25.53
N MET A 190 -12.21 59.31 -25.12
CA MET A 190 -11.90 60.14 -23.95
C MET A 190 -12.44 61.56 -24.09
N LEU A 191 -12.22 62.18 -25.26
CA LEU A 191 -12.67 63.54 -25.56
C LEU A 191 -14.20 63.66 -25.69
N GLU A 192 -14.87 62.61 -26.19
CA GLU A 192 -16.33 62.55 -26.28
C GLU A 192 -16.99 62.34 -24.92
N LYS A 193 -16.47 61.41 -24.10
CA LYS A 193 -17.01 61.10 -22.76
C LYS A 193 -16.70 62.17 -21.72
N LYS A 194 -15.59 62.90 -21.90
CA LYS A 194 -15.09 63.97 -21.02
C LYS A 194 -14.61 63.52 -19.63
N ASN A 195 -15.27 62.54 -19.01
CA ASN A 195 -14.89 62.00 -17.71
C ASN A 195 -15.06 60.47 -17.69
N GLY A 196 -14.21 59.80 -16.91
CA GLY A 196 -14.31 58.38 -16.63
C GLY A 196 -12.96 57.70 -16.64
N ASP A 197 -12.98 56.41 -16.90
CA ASP A 197 -11.80 55.57 -17.01
C ASP A 197 -11.79 54.78 -18.33
N ILE A 198 -10.61 54.36 -18.74
CA ILE A 198 -10.39 53.55 -19.93
C ILE A 198 -9.14 52.68 -19.73
N VAL A 199 -9.18 51.50 -20.35
CA VAL A 199 -8.05 50.58 -20.43
C VAL A 199 -7.68 50.40 -21.89
N TYR A 200 -6.39 50.50 -22.18
CA TYR A 200 -5.85 50.30 -23.52
C TYR A 200 -4.38 49.92 -23.46
N ASP A 201 -3.88 49.27 -24.52
CA ASP A 201 -2.45 48.96 -24.63
C ASP A 201 -1.65 50.18 -25.01
N TRP A 202 -0.59 50.44 -24.25
CA TRP A 202 0.34 51.54 -24.52
C TRP A 202 1.77 51.12 -24.26
N GLN A 203 2.65 51.48 -25.19
CA GLN A 203 4.09 51.27 -25.08
C GLN A 203 4.75 52.60 -24.77
N ASN A 204 5.43 52.70 -23.62
CA ASN A 204 6.26 53.89 -23.38
C ASN A 204 7.51 53.86 -24.26
N PRO A 205 8.11 55.04 -24.51
CA PRO A 205 9.44 55.11 -25.09
C PRO A 205 10.44 54.23 -24.31
N GLY A 206 11.13 53.32 -25.01
CA GLY A 206 12.14 52.44 -24.43
C GLY A 206 11.63 51.09 -23.93
N GLU A 207 10.33 50.83 -23.94
CA GLU A 207 9.78 49.51 -23.59
C GLU A 207 9.78 48.56 -24.80
N ALA A 208 9.99 47.26 -24.58
CA ALA A 208 10.02 46.26 -25.65
C ALA A 208 8.63 45.89 -26.19
N GLN A 209 7.61 45.99 -25.35
CA GLN A 209 6.23 45.59 -25.66
C GLN A 209 5.24 46.57 -25.05
N ALA A 210 4.06 46.68 -25.67
CA ALA A 210 2.95 47.43 -25.08
C ALA A 210 2.49 46.73 -23.80
N ARG A 211 2.04 47.56 -22.84
CA ARG A 211 1.49 47.11 -21.56
C ARG A 211 0.08 47.64 -21.41
N GLU A 212 -0.77 46.87 -20.75
CA GLU A 212 -2.16 47.24 -20.48
C GLU A 212 -2.17 48.42 -19.50
N LYS A 213 -2.61 49.58 -19.99
CA LYS A 213 -2.61 50.85 -19.26
C LYS A 213 -4.02 51.18 -18.80
N PHE A 214 -4.17 51.44 -17.51
CA PHE A 214 -5.39 51.97 -16.90
C PHE A 214 -5.27 53.49 -16.78
N VAL A 215 -6.25 54.22 -17.29
CA VAL A 215 -6.27 55.69 -17.28
C VAL A 215 -7.60 56.19 -16.76
N ALA A 216 -7.54 57.06 -15.76
CA ALA A 216 -8.68 57.87 -15.32
C ALA A 216 -8.51 59.30 -15.85
N TYR A 217 -9.59 59.92 -16.30
CA TYR A 217 -9.56 61.24 -16.90
C TYR A 217 -10.77 62.09 -16.50
N ALA A 218 -10.55 63.40 -16.42
CA ALA A 218 -11.58 64.38 -16.09
C ALA A 218 -11.43 65.66 -16.91
N HIS A 219 -12.56 66.28 -17.26
CA HIS A 219 -12.61 67.49 -18.06
C HIS A 219 -12.69 68.75 -17.20
N ILE A 220 -11.72 69.65 -17.39
CA ILE A 220 -11.67 70.99 -16.82
C ILE A 220 -12.32 71.96 -17.80
N LYS A 221 -13.58 72.30 -17.54
CA LYS A 221 -14.43 73.10 -18.43
C LYS A 221 -13.82 74.45 -18.80
N ASP A 222 -13.28 75.18 -17.82
CA ASP A 222 -12.82 76.57 -18.05
C ASP A 222 -11.59 76.65 -18.97
N TRP A 223 -10.84 75.55 -19.05
CA TRP A 223 -9.61 75.46 -19.87
C TRP A 223 -9.82 74.61 -21.12
N ASN A 224 -10.98 73.95 -21.25
CA ASN A 224 -11.25 72.88 -22.22
C ASN A 224 -10.13 71.83 -22.22
N TRP A 225 -9.68 71.41 -21.04
CA TRP A 225 -8.62 70.42 -20.90
C TRP A 225 -9.20 69.11 -20.39
N ILE A 226 -8.77 67.99 -20.95
CA ILE A 226 -8.92 66.70 -20.29
C ILE A 226 -7.60 66.35 -19.64
N VAL A 227 -7.61 66.26 -18.32
CA VAL A 227 -6.46 65.78 -17.55
C VAL A 227 -6.64 64.29 -17.35
N ALA A 228 -5.66 63.52 -17.82
CA ALA A 228 -5.66 62.08 -17.75
C ALA A 228 -4.45 61.61 -16.93
N GLY A 229 -4.71 60.78 -15.92
CA GLY A 229 -3.70 60.13 -15.10
C GLY A 229 -3.81 58.63 -15.26
N GLY A 230 -2.70 57.96 -15.56
CA GLY A 230 -2.73 56.52 -15.76
C GLY A 230 -1.45 55.82 -15.35
N THR A 231 -1.61 54.52 -15.07
CA THR A 231 -0.55 53.58 -14.71
C THR A 231 -0.81 52.24 -15.38
N TYR A 232 0.08 51.28 -15.18
CA TYR A 232 0.02 49.98 -15.85
C TYR A 232 -0.49 48.89 -14.92
N ARG A 233 -1.24 47.94 -15.49
CA ARG A 233 -1.86 46.86 -14.73
C ARG A 233 -0.83 45.95 -14.06
N ASP A 234 0.31 45.71 -14.72
CA ASP A 234 1.43 44.95 -14.19
C ASP A 234 2.04 45.62 -12.96
N GLU A 235 2.13 46.95 -12.91
CA GLU A 235 2.64 47.69 -11.74
C GLU A 235 1.72 47.53 -10.52
N ILE A 236 0.41 47.68 -10.71
CA ILE A 236 -0.58 47.49 -9.63
C ILE A 236 -0.60 46.03 -9.16
N THR A 237 -0.45 45.08 -10.08
CA THR A 237 -0.56 43.64 -9.79
C THR A 237 0.77 42.95 -9.50
N ALA A 238 1.91 43.65 -9.58
CA ALA A 238 3.24 43.08 -9.37
C ALA A 238 3.38 42.46 -7.98
N ALA A 239 2.96 43.20 -6.94
CA ALA A 239 2.96 42.72 -5.57
C ALA A 239 2.08 41.47 -5.38
N ALA A 240 0.88 41.48 -5.98
CA ALA A 240 -0.04 40.35 -5.94
C ALA A 240 0.53 39.11 -6.67
N THR A 241 1.17 39.32 -7.82
CA THR A 241 1.81 38.27 -8.63
C THR A 241 2.99 37.65 -7.89
N GLN A 242 3.79 38.47 -7.21
CA GLN A 242 4.91 37.98 -6.39
C GLN A 242 4.42 37.18 -5.18
N LEU A 243 3.38 37.66 -4.48
CA LEU A 243 2.75 36.90 -3.38
C LEU A 243 2.19 35.57 -3.88
N ARG A 244 1.45 35.57 -5.00
CA ARG A 244 0.89 34.37 -5.63
C ARG A 244 1.99 33.35 -5.92
N ASN A 245 3.09 33.77 -6.54
CA ASN A 245 4.19 32.86 -6.88
C ASN A 245 4.87 32.29 -5.63
N ARG A 246 5.03 33.08 -4.56
CA ARG A 246 5.53 32.57 -3.27
C ARG A 246 4.57 31.54 -2.64
N PHE A 247 3.26 31.81 -2.65
CA PHE A 247 2.27 30.85 -2.16
C PHE A 247 2.25 29.56 -2.96
N ILE A 248 2.37 29.63 -4.29
CA ILE A 248 2.53 28.43 -5.15
C ILE A 248 3.79 27.64 -4.74
N GLY A 249 4.92 28.33 -4.54
CA GLY A 249 6.16 27.71 -4.07
C GLY A 249 6.00 27.00 -2.72
N PHE A 250 5.38 27.65 -1.74
CA PHE A 250 5.11 27.05 -0.43
C PHE A 250 4.13 25.87 -0.52
N ALA A 251 3.08 25.97 -1.34
CA ALA A 251 2.13 24.87 -1.53
C ALA A 251 2.80 23.64 -2.13
N LEU A 252 3.66 23.80 -3.15
CA LEU A 252 4.43 22.71 -3.74
C LEU A 252 5.42 22.09 -2.75
N ALA A 253 6.11 22.92 -1.97
CA ALA A 253 7.01 22.44 -0.92
C ALA A 253 6.26 21.64 0.16
N ALA A 254 5.13 22.17 0.64
CA ALA A 254 4.28 21.48 1.61
C ALA A 254 3.74 20.15 1.06
N LEU A 255 3.33 20.11 -0.21
CA LEU A 255 2.89 18.89 -0.87
C LEU A 255 4.02 17.85 -0.97
N ALA A 256 5.23 18.27 -1.33
CA ALA A 256 6.40 17.39 -1.40
C ALA A 256 6.79 16.83 -0.02
N VAL A 257 6.77 17.68 1.02
CA VAL A 257 7.02 17.25 2.40
C VAL A 257 5.94 16.27 2.86
N LEU A 258 4.67 16.56 2.61
CA LEU A 258 3.56 15.67 2.96
C LEU A 258 3.71 14.31 2.25
N ALA A 259 4.02 14.31 0.95
CA ALA A 259 4.27 13.09 0.19
C ALA A 259 5.45 12.29 0.76
N ALA A 260 6.56 12.95 1.11
CA ALA A 260 7.72 12.30 1.71
C ALA A 260 7.41 11.71 3.10
N VAL A 261 6.66 12.43 3.94
CA VAL A 261 6.22 11.94 5.26
C VAL A 261 5.30 10.75 5.11
N LEU A 262 4.29 10.82 4.23
CA LEU A 262 3.39 9.70 3.95
C LEU A 262 4.14 8.49 3.41
N TYR A 263 5.08 8.69 2.49
CA TYR A 263 5.94 7.64 1.98
C TYR A 263 6.75 6.97 3.11
N LEU A 264 7.41 7.75 3.96
CA LEU A 264 8.18 7.24 5.09
C LEU A 264 7.31 6.52 6.12
N LEU A 265 6.09 7.02 6.36
CA LEU A 265 5.12 6.39 7.25
C LEU A 265 4.71 5.03 6.70
N VAL A 266 4.24 4.94 5.46
CA VAL A 266 3.83 3.67 4.83
C VAL A 266 5.00 2.69 4.76
N GLN A 267 6.20 3.16 4.40
CA GLN A 267 7.38 2.32 4.31
C GLN A 267 7.73 1.69 5.67
N ARG A 268 7.60 2.44 6.78
CA ARG A 268 7.90 1.97 8.13
C ARG A 268 6.75 1.20 8.78
N SER A 269 5.51 1.62 8.56
CA SER A 269 4.33 1.05 9.20
C SER A 269 3.81 -0.18 8.48
N VAL A 270 3.97 -0.28 7.15
CA VAL A 270 3.40 -1.37 6.36
C VAL A 270 4.49 -2.17 5.64
N SER A 271 5.27 -1.53 4.76
CA SER A 271 6.12 -2.26 3.80
C SER A 271 7.25 -3.06 4.46
N ARG A 272 7.96 -2.49 5.44
CA ARG A 272 9.04 -3.18 6.17
C ARG A 272 8.52 -4.38 6.99
N PRO A 273 7.53 -4.23 7.87
CA PRO A 273 6.95 -5.36 8.61
C PRO A 273 6.42 -6.49 7.73
N LEU A 274 5.78 -6.16 6.60
CA LEU A 274 5.34 -7.19 5.65
C LEU A 274 6.53 -7.92 5.02
N ALA A 275 7.64 -7.24 4.77
CA ALA A 275 8.87 -7.89 4.32
C ALA A 275 9.44 -8.83 5.38
N ASP A 276 9.44 -8.44 6.66
CA ASP A 276 9.88 -9.29 7.77
C ASP A 276 9.01 -10.56 7.85
N VAL A 277 7.68 -10.42 7.78
CA VAL A 277 6.75 -11.56 7.78
C VAL A 277 6.98 -12.47 6.56
N ARG A 278 7.24 -11.89 5.37
CA ARG A 278 7.59 -12.65 4.17
C ARG A 278 8.86 -13.47 4.38
N GLU A 279 9.89 -12.88 4.98
CA GLU A 279 11.15 -13.57 5.26
C GLU A 279 10.97 -14.70 6.29
N LEU A 280 10.17 -14.48 7.34
CA LEU A 280 9.83 -15.53 8.29
C LEU A 280 9.11 -16.69 7.62
N ALA A 281 8.13 -16.41 6.75
CA ALA A 281 7.42 -17.44 6.00
C ALA A 281 8.37 -18.23 5.09
N ALA A 282 9.33 -17.57 4.43
CA ALA A 282 10.36 -18.22 3.62
C ALA A 282 11.24 -19.15 4.47
N ARG A 283 11.71 -18.70 5.64
CA ARG A 283 12.50 -19.53 6.56
C ARG A 283 11.75 -20.77 7.05
N ILE A 284 10.47 -20.63 7.37
CA ILE A 284 9.61 -21.78 7.73
C ILE A 284 9.48 -22.74 6.56
N ALA A 285 9.31 -22.23 5.34
CA ALA A 285 9.23 -23.06 4.13
C ALA A 285 10.55 -23.81 3.84
N ASP A 286 11.70 -23.20 4.14
CA ASP A 286 13.03 -23.82 4.04
C ASP A 286 13.33 -24.81 5.19
N GLY A 287 12.41 -24.99 6.14
CA GLY A 287 12.51 -25.95 7.23
C GLY A 287 13.07 -25.42 8.55
N ASP A 288 13.37 -24.11 8.64
CA ASP A 288 13.73 -23.47 9.91
C ASP A 288 12.46 -23.19 10.74
N LEU A 289 12.00 -24.21 11.46
CA LEU A 289 10.81 -24.15 12.31
C LEU A 289 11.07 -23.43 13.65
N GLY A 290 12.31 -23.05 13.94
CA GLY A 290 12.71 -22.27 15.11
C GLY A 290 12.60 -20.75 14.90
N ALA A 291 12.57 -20.28 13.65
CA ALA A 291 12.45 -18.87 13.32
C ALA A 291 11.16 -18.25 13.88
N ARG A 292 11.27 -17.12 14.57
CA ARG A 292 10.13 -16.37 15.11
C ARG A 292 10.38 -14.87 14.99
N ILE A 293 9.30 -14.11 14.83
CA ILE A 293 9.33 -12.65 14.94
C ILE A 293 8.59 -12.23 16.21
N ALA A 294 9.28 -11.50 17.09
CA ALA A 294 8.65 -10.85 18.24
C ALA A 294 8.01 -9.53 17.78
N SER A 295 6.68 -9.46 17.81
CA SER A 295 5.93 -8.26 17.46
C SER A 295 5.12 -7.77 18.66
N THR A 296 5.28 -6.50 19.00
CA THR A 296 4.44 -5.80 19.99
C THR A 296 3.23 -5.12 19.35
N ARG A 297 3.05 -5.28 18.03
CA ARG A 297 1.96 -4.65 17.28
C ARG A 297 0.62 -5.29 17.60
N ARG A 298 -0.42 -4.45 17.62
CA ARG A 298 -1.81 -4.84 17.84
C ARG A 298 -2.70 -4.55 16.62
N ASP A 299 -2.07 -4.35 15.45
CA ASP A 299 -2.71 -4.14 14.15
C ASP A 299 -2.82 -5.47 13.38
N GLU A 300 -3.37 -5.41 12.16
CA GLU A 300 -3.55 -6.55 11.27
C GLU A 300 -2.22 -7.25 10.93
N ILE A 301 -1.12 -6.49 10.85
CA ILE A 301 0.21 -7.05 10.60
C ILE A 301 0.71 -7.81 11.84
N GLY A 302 0.44 -7.30 13.04
CA GLY A 302 0.70 -8.01 14.30
C GLY A 302 -0.04 -9.35 14.37
N LEU A 303 -1.33 -9.36 14.01
CA LEU A 303 -2.14 -10.57 13.92
C LEU A 303 -1.59 -11.57 12.89
N LEU A 304 -1.19 -11.07 11.71
CA LEU A 304 -0.56 -11.90 10.68
C LEU A 304 0.75 -12.53 11.18
N THR A 305 1.59 -11.74 11.86
CA THR A 305 2.84 -12.23 12.44
C THR A 305 2.59 -13.34 13.47
N ALA A 306 1.60 -13.15 14.35
CA ALA A 306 1.20 -14.16 15.33
C ALA A 306 0.71 -15.45 14.67
N ALA A 307 -0.08 -15.34 13.59
CA ALA A 307 -0.56 -16.49 12.84
C ALA A 307 0.58 -17.29 12.20
N ILE A 308 1.55 -16.62 11.55
CA ILE A 308 2.73 -17.30 10.97
C ILE A 308 3.59 -17.96 12.05
N ASN A 309 3.82 -17.30 13.20
CA ASN A 309 4.51 -17.91 14.33
C ASN A 309 3.80 -19.17 14.85
N ALA A 310 2.47 -19.14 14.92
CA ALA A 310 1.67 -20.30 15.33
C ALA A 310 1.78 -21.45 14.33
N ILE A 311 1.77 -21.16 13.02
CA ILE A 311 2.00 -22.16 11.97
C ILE A 311 3.38 -22.80 12.14
N GLY A 312 4.44 -22.00 12.31
CA GLY A 312 5.78 -22.52 12.55
C GLY A 312 5.87 -23.40 13.80
N ALA A 313 5.17 -23.04 14.88
CA ALA A 313 5.12 -23.84 16.10
C ALA A 313 4.40 -25.18 15.91
N ARG A 314 3.27 -25.18 15.20
CA ARG A 314 2.51 -26.42 14.90
C ARG A 314 3.28 -27.35 13.96
N LEU A 315 3.95 -26.80 12.95
CA LEU A 315 4.83 -27.60 12.09
C LEU A 315 5.99 -28.20 12.90
N SER A 316 6.60 -27.44 13.81
CA SER A 316 7.65 -27.96 14.69
C SER A 316 7.16 -29.13 15.56
N GLU A 317 5.93 -29.04 16.07
CA GLU A 317 5.30 -30.10 16.86
C GLU A 317 5.09 -31.37 16.00
N VAL A 318 4.57 -31.22 14.79
CA VAL A 318 4.33 -32.34 13.86
C VAL A 318 5.64 -33.02 13.47
N VAL A 319 6.67 -32.25 13.09
CA VAL A 319 8.00 -32.79 12.76
C VAL A 319 8.63 -33.48 13.96
N GLY A 320 8.46 -32.93 15.17
CA GLY A 320 8.89 -33.57 16.42
C GLY A 320 8.25 -34.95 16.63
N LYS A 321 6.93 -35.06 16.45
CA LYS A 321 6.20 -36.34 16.55
C LYS A 321 6.62 -37.36 15.48
N VAL A 322 6.87 -36.90 14.25
CA VAL A 322 7.38 -37.78 13.17
C VAL A 322 8.76 -38.32 13.53
N ARG A 323 9.65 -37.48 14.06
CA ARG A 323 10.98 -37.89 14.51
C ARG A 323 10.89 -38.91 15.65
N GLU A 324 10.07 -38.66 16.66
CA GLU A 324 9.86 -39.59 17.78
C GLU A 324 9.33 -40.94 17.29
N GLY A 325 8.37 -40.94 16.37
CA GLY A 325 7.88 -42.18 15.73
C GLY A 325 8.96 -42.92 14.94
N ALA A 326 9.84 -42.20 14.23
CA ALA A 326 10.96 -42.80 13.53
C ALA A 326 12.00 -43.42 14.49
N GLU A 327 12.28 -42.76 15.62
CA GLU A 327 13.15 -43.30 16.68
C GLU A 327 12.54 -44.57 17.30
N GLN A 328 11.22 -44.60 17.54
CA GLN A 328 10.52 -45.81 18.02
C GLN A 328 10.60 -46.96 17.00
N ILE A 329 10.40 -46.69 15.71
CA ILE A 329 10.53 -47.70 14.64
C ILE A 329 11.98 -48.23 14.58
N ALA A 330 12.98 -47.35 14.71
CA ALA A 330 14.38 -47.76 14.73
C ALA A 330 14.68 -48.69 15.92
N HIS A 331 14.18 -48.35 17.12
CA HIS A 331 14.30 -49.22 18.30
C HIS A 331 13.60 -50.57 18.12
N ALA A 332 12.35 -50.59 17.67
CA ALA A 332 11.62 -51.83 17.41
C ALA A 332 12.31 -52.70 16.35
N SER A 333 12.91 -52.07 15.33
CA SER A 333 13.67 -52.78 14.30
C SER A 333 14.93 -53.44 14.87
N GLN A 334 15.60 -52.79 15.82
CA GLN A 334 16.75 -53.38 16.53
C GLN A 334 16.32 -54.58 17.39
N GLU A 335 15.19 -54.48 18.11
CA GLU A 335 14.64 -55.59 18.89
C GLU A 335 14.24 -56.78 18.00
N ILE A 336 13.59 -56.53 16.86
CA ILE A 336 13.26 -57.56 15.87
C ILE A 336 14.54 -58.22 15.35
N SER A 337 15.57 -57.44 15.04
CA SER A 337 16.85 -57.99 14.55
C SER A 337 17.51 -58.88 15.59
N ALA A 338 17.51 -58.48 16.87
CA ALA A 338 18.03 -59.29 17.96
C ALA A 338 17.20 -60.57 18.18
N GLY A 339 15.87 -60.46 18.17
CA GLY A 339 14.97 -61.62 18.28
C GLY A 339 15.09 -62.59 17.11
N ASN A 340 15.33 -62.09 15.90
CA ASN A 340 15.58 -62.93 14.73
C ASN A 340 16.92 -63.69 14.85
N LEU A 341 17.97 -63.07 15.42
CA LEU A 341 19.23 -63.76 15.69
C LEU A 341 19.06 -64.89 16.71
N ASP A 342 18.34 -64.66 17.82
CA ASP A 342 18.00 -65.70 18.80
C ASP A 342 17.21 -66.84 18.17
N LEU A 343 16.20 -66.52 17.34
CA LEU A 343 15.42 -67.52 16.64
C LEU A 343 16.28 -68.36 15.68
N CYS A 344 17.18 -67.72 14.94
CA CYS A 344 18.14 -68.43 14.08
C CYS A 344 18.98 -69.41 14.90
N GLN A 345 19.57 -68.97 16.02
CA GLN A 345 20.36 -69.83 16.91
C GLN A 345 19.54 -71.03 17.41
N ARG A 346 18.32 -70.78 17.91
CA ARG A 346 17.43 -71.85 18.40
C ARG A 346 17.03 -72.82 17.29
N THR A 347 16.87 -72.33 16.06
CA THR A 347 16.59 -73.18 14.89
C THR A 347 17.78 -74.08 14.56
N GLU A 348 19.02 -73.58 14.66
CA GLU A 348 20.24 -74.38 14.51
C GLU A 348 20.38 -75.44 15.61
N GLU A 349 20.10 -75.09 16.87
CA GLU A 349 20.09 -76.02 18.01
C GLU A 349 19.00 -77.10 17.83
N GLN A 350 17.81 -76.71 17.36
CA GLN A 350 16.72 -77.64 17.09
C GLN A 350 17.06 -78.57 15.93
N ALA A 351 17.67 -78.06 14.85
CA ALA A 351 18.15 -78.89 13.75
C ALA A 351 19.19 -79.92 14.24
N THR A 352 20.10 -79.51 15.12
CA THR A 352 21.10 -80.39 15.75
C THR A 352 20.44 -81.46 16.62
N SER A 353 19.47 -81.08 17.44
CA SER A 353 18.70 -82.01 18.29
C SER A 353 17.89 -83.01 17.46
N LEU A 354 17.31 -82.56 16.34
CA LEU A 354 16.60 -83.41 15.41
C LEU A 354 17.53 -84.40 14.72
N ALA A 355 18.73 -83.98 14.33
CA ALA A 355 19.78 -84.87 13.81
C ALA A 355 20.17 -85.94 14.85
N GLY A 356 20.32 -85.56 16.12
CA GLY A 356 20.56 -86.51 17.22
C GLY A 356 19.39 -87.49 17.45
N THR A 357 18.16 -87.02 17.32
CA THR A 357 16.95 -87.87 17.41
C THR A 357 16.89 -88.86 16.26
N ALA A 358 17.18 -88.42 15.03
CA ALA A 358 17.24 -89.29 13.86
C ALA A 358 18.28 -90.41 14.05
N SER A 359 19.47 -90.07 14.54
CA SER A 359 20.50 -91.07 14.86
C SER A 359 20.05 -92.04 15.96
N SER A 360 19.35 -91.54 16.99
CA SER A 360 18.77 -92.40 18.03
C SER A 360 17.69 -93.34 17.47
N MET A 361 16.89 -92.88 16.49
CA MET A 361 15.91 -93.71 15.79
C MET A 361 16.57 -94.80 14.96
N ASP A 362 17.73 -94.53 14.34
CA ASP A 362 18.52 -95.58 13.66
C ASP A 362 18.99 -96.65 14.65
N GLN A 363 19.51 -96.24 15.82
CA GLN A 363 19.92 -97.18 16.87
C GLN A 363 18.75 -97.98 17.46
N LEU A 364 17.61 -97.32 17.70
CA LEU A 364 16.38 -98.00 18.15
C LEU A 364 15.88 -98.99 17.10
N THR A 365 15.89 -98.62 15.82
CA THR A 365 15.49 -99.52 14.73
C THR A 365 16.41 -100.74 14.68
N ALA A 366 17.72 -100.56 14.86
CA ALA A 366 18.66 -101.67 14.97
C ALA A 366 18.35 -102.58 16.18
N THR A 367 18.05 -101.99 17.33
CA THR A 367 17.71 -102.74 18.56
C THR A 367 16.37 -103.47 18.42
N VAL A 368 15.37 -102.87 17.79
CA VAL A 368 14.07 -103.50 17.51
C VAL A 368 14.24 -104.69 16.56
N ARG A 369 15.09 -104.56 15.52
CA ARG A 369 15.45 -105.70 14.64
C ARG A 369 16.10 -106.83 15.45
N GLN A 370 17.06 -106.49 16.31
CA GLN A 370 17.71 -107.47 17.18
C GLN A 370 16.72 -108.15 18.15
N ASN A 371 15.80 -107.40 18.76
CA ASN A 371 14.77 -107.94 19.64
C ASN A 371 13.79 -108.85 18.89
N ALA A 372 13.41 -108.49 17.66
CA ALA A 372 12.59 -109.33 16.81
C ALA A 372 13.29 -110.66 16.48
N ASP A 373 14.60 -110.63 16.20
CA ASP A 373 15.39 -111.84 15.97
C ASP A 373 15.52 -112.69 17.24
N ASN A 374 15.76 -112.06 18.40
CA ASN A 374 15.79 -112.74 19.69
C ASN A 374 14.43 -113.39 20.03
N ALA A 375 13.32 -112.71 19.76
CA ALA A 375 11.98 -113.25 19.97
C ALA A 375 11.72 -114.47 19.06
N ARG A 376 12.17 -114.42 17.79
CA ARG A 376 12.10 -115.59 16.89
C ARG A 376 12.93 -116.77 17.44
N GLN A 377 14.14 -116.51 17.94
CA GLN A 377 14.96 -117.56 18.57
C GLN A 377 14.30 -118.14 19.82
N ALA A 378 13.79 -117.29 20.71
CA ALA A 378 13.10 -117.71 21.93
C ALA A 378 11.85 -118.54 21.62
N ASN A 379 11.08 -118.16 20.60
CA ASN A 379 9.95 -118.96 20.13
C ASN A 379 10.38 -120.37 19.68
N GLY A 380 11.48 -120.47 18.90
CA GLY A 380 12.03 -121.76 18.49
C GLY A 380 12.51 -122.62 19.67
N LEU A 381 13.11 -122.00 20.70
CA LEU A 381 13.48 -122.68 21.95
C LEU A 381 12.24 -123.17 22.72
N ALA A 382 11.18 -122.36 22.80
CA ALA A 382 9.94 -122.72 23.48
C ALA A 382 9.21 -123.87 22.78
N GLU A 383 9.14 -123.87 21.45
CA GLU A 383 8.61 -124.99 20.65
C GLU A 383 9.40 -126.28 20.92
N SER A 384 10.72 -126.19 20.97
CA SER A 384 11.59 -127.33 21.30
C SER A 384 11.33 -127.86 22.72
N ALA A 385 11.23 -126.99 23.72
CA ALA A 385 10.93 -127.37 25.10
C ALA A 385 9.53 -128.01 25.23
N SER A 386 8.53 -127.46 24.54
CA SER A 386 7.17 -128.02 24.49
C SER A 386 7.17 -129.45 23.90
N SER A 387 7.93 -129.67 22.82
CA SER A 387 8.09 -131.01 22.23
C SER A 387 8.72 -132.01 23.22
N VAL A 388 9.73 -131.58 23.99
CA VAL A 388 10.34 -132.41 25.04
C VAL A 388 9.35 -132.72 26.16
N ALA A 389 8.57 -131.73 26.61
CA ALA A 389 7.54 -131.92 27.63
C ALA A 389 6.45 -132.91 27.19
N GLN A 390 6.00 -132.84 25.93
CA GLN A 390 5.06 -133.82 25.36
C GLN A 390 5.61 -135.25 25.39
N LYS A 391 6.88 -135.44 25.01
CA LYS A 391 7.54 -136.75 25.13
C LYS A 391 7.59 -137.21 26.59
N GLY A 392 7.93 -136.32 27.52
CA GLY A 392 7.94 -136.61 28.95
C GLY A 392 6.56 -137.01 29.50
N SER A 393 5.49 -136.34 29.06
CA SER A 393 4.11 -136.70 29.41
C SER A 393 3.76 -138.13 29.00
N GLY A 394 4.25 -138.58 27.83
CA GLY A 394 4.09 -139.97 27.38
C GLY A 394 4.79 -140.97 28.31
N THR A 395 6.01 -140.63 28.77
CA THR A 395 6.75 -141.46 29.73
C THR A 395 6.05 -141.54 31.09
N VAL A 396 5.49 -140.44 31.61
CA VAL A 396 4.75 -140.44 32.88
C VAL A 396 3.48 -141.30 32.79
N ALA A 397 2.76 -141.27 31.67
CA ALA A 397 1.60 -142.13 31.45
C ALA A 397 1.95 -143.63 31.53
N GLN A 398 3.12 -144.03 31.00
CA GLN A 398 3.61 -145.41 31.12
C GLN A 398 3.91 -145.80 32.57
N VAL A 399 4.43 -144.86 33.39
CA VAL A 399 4.69 -145.10 34.82
C VAL A 399 3.40 -145.34 35.60
N ILE A 400 2.35 -144.54 35.34
CA ILE A 400 1.03 -144.72 35.97
C ILE A 400 0.45 -146.10 35.67
N GLN A 401 0.54 -146.55 34.41
CA GLN A 401 0.06 -147.88 34.01
C GLN A 401 0.80 -149.01 34.75
N ARG A 402 2.10 -148.86 35.02
CA ARG A 402 2.87 -149.84 35.80
C ARG A 402 2.47 -149.85 37.27
N MET A 403 2.18 -148.68 37.86
CA MET A 403 1.72 -148.60 39.25
C MET A 403 0.35 -149.25 39.46
N ASP A 404 -0.57 -149.14 38.49
CA ASP A 404 -1.86 -149.83 38.56
C ASP A 404 -1.71 -151.37 38.53
N ALA A 405 -0.81 -151.88 37.67
CA ALA A 405 -0.49 -153.30 37.63
C ALA A 405 0.11 -153.83 38.95
N ILE A 406 0.97 -153.04 39.61
CA ILE A 406 1.53 -153.37 40.93
C ILE A 406 0.42 -153.42 42.00
N SER A 407 -0.51 -152.46 41.97
CA SER A 407 -1.65 -152.39 42.89
C SER A 407 -2.55 -153.62 42.78
N GLN A 408 -2.89 -154.04 41.56
CA GLN A 408 -3.64 -155.27 41.32
C GLN A 408 -2.91 -156.51 41.83
N SER A 409 -1.60 -156.61 41.58
CA SER A 409 -0.78 -157.72 42.06
C SER A 409 -0.75 -157.80 43.60
N SER A 410 -0.68 -156.65 44.27
CA SER A 410 -0.68 -156.55 45.74
C SER A 410 -2.01 -156.99 46.36
N ARG A 411 -3.15 -156.62 45.77
CA ARG A 411 -4.47 -157.12 46.21
C ARG A 411 -4.57 -158.64 46.12
N LYS A 412 -4.06 -159.20 45.01
CA LYS A 412 -4.06 -160.65 44.80
C LYS A 412 -3.21 -161.39 45.82
N ILE A 413 -2.10 -160.80 46.27
CA ILE A 413 -1.30 -161.33 47.39
C ILE A 413 -2.10 -161.29 48.70
N SER A 414 -2.80 -160.18 48.98
CA SER A 414 -3.62 -160.03 50.20
C SER A 414 -4.75 -161.07 50.30
N ASP A 415 -5.37 -161.43 49.17
CA ASP A 415 -6.40 -162.49 49.16
C ASP A 415 -5.79 -163.86 49.49
N ILE A 416 -4.59 -164.14 48.96
CA ILE A 416 -3.87 -165.40 49.21
C ILE A 416 -3.48 -165.50 50.69
N THR A 417 -2.95 -164.44 51.30
CA THR A 417 -2.57 -164.46 52.71
C THR A 417 -3.78 -164.65 53.62
N GLY A 418 -4.94 -164.06 53.28
CA GLY A 418 -6.20 -164.30 53.99
C GLY A 418 -6.64 -165.77 53.98
N VAL A 419 -6.46 -166.48 52.87
CA VAL A 419 -6.72 -167.93 52.80
C VAL A 419 -5.74 -168.72 53.68
N ILE A 420 -4.46 -168.33 53.72
CA ILE A 420 -3.44 -169.00 54.54
C ILE A 420 -3.77 -168.87 56.03
N ASP A 421 -4.20 -167.69 56.51
CA ASP A 421 -4.66 -167.50 57.89
C ASP A 421 -5.86 -168.41 58.23
N GLY A 422 -6.79 -168.56 57.28
CA GLY A 422 -7.92 -169.49 57.40
C GLY A 422 -7.49 -170.96 57.55
N ILE A 423 -6.54 -171.43 56.74
CA ILE A 423 -5.99 -172.80 56.81
C ILE A 423 -5.24 -173.01 58.14
N ALA A 424 -4.46 -172.01 58.56
CA ALA A 424 -3.73 -172.04 59.82
C ALA A 424 -4.70 -172.17 61.01
N PHE A 425 -5.80 -171.41 61.03
CA PHE A 425 -6.81 -171.52 62.09
C PHE A 425 -7.46 -172.92 62.16
N GLN A 426 -7.86 -173.47 61.01
CA GLN A 426 -8.44 -174.82 60.96
C GLN A 426 -7.45 -175.88 61.46
N THR A 427 -6.17 -175.76 61.08
CA THR A 427 -5.10 -176.68 61.51
C THR A 427 -4.90 -176.62 63.02
N ASN A 428 -4.97 -175.42 63.62
CA ASN A 428 -4.87 -175.23 65.07
C ASN A 428 -6.02 -175.92 65.84
N ILE A 429 -7.25 -175.87 65.31
CA ILE A 429 -8.41 -176.55 65.90
C ILE A 429 -8.29 -178.08 65.79
N LEU A 430 -7.88 -178.58 64.62
CA LEU A 430 -7.71 -180.03 64.40
C LEU A 430 -6.68 -180.63 65.36
N ALA A 431 -5.56 -179.92 65.52
CA ALA A 431 -4.46 -180.31 66.39
C ALA A 431 -4.87 -180.32 67.87
N LEU A 432 -5.72 -179.37 68.31
CA LEU A 432 -6.26 -179.36 69.67
C LEU A 432 -7.13 -180.61 69.94
N ASN A 433 -8.02 -180.96 69.02
CA ASN A 433 -8.87 -182.15 69.16
C ASN A 433 -8.04 -183.43 69.23
N ALA A 434 -7.00 -183.55 68.40
CA ALA A 434 -6.08 -184.69 68.43
C ALA A 434 -5.32 -184.79 69.77
N ALA A 435 -4.89 -183.65 70.35
CA ALA A 435 -4.21 -183.63 71.64
C ALA A 435 -5.11 -184.10 72.80
N VAL A 436 -6.40 -183.76 72.76
CA VAL A 436 -7.39 -184.17 73.77
C VAL A 436 -7.66 -185.67 73.72
N GLU A 437 -7.88 -186.24 72.53
CA GLU A 437 -8.20 -187.66 72.41
C GLU A 437 -7.00 -188.55 72.75
N ALA A 438 -5.78 -188.08 72.44
CA ALA A 438 -4.53 -188.75 72.85
C ALA A 438 -4.36 -188.82 74.38
N ALA A 439 -4.81 -187.82 75.13
CA ALA A 439 -4.78 -187.83 76.60
C ALA A 439 -5.74 -188.87 77.21
N ARG A 440 -6.78 -189.27 76.47
CA ARG A 440 -7.82 -190.21 76.91
C ARG A 440 -7.39 -191.68 76.79
N ALA A 441 -6.47 -191.99 75.88
CA ALA A 441 -5.96 -193.33 75.63
C ALA A 441 -4.88 -193.81 76.64
N GLY A 442 -4.58 -193.01 77.67
CA GLY A 442 -3.63 -193.36 78.74
C GLY A 442 -2.21 -193.62 78.22
N GLU A 443 -1.51 -194.60 78.79
CA GLU A 443 -0.09 -194.92 78.47
C GLU A 443 0.14 -195.23 76.98
N GLN A 444 -0.86 -195.70 76.23
CA GLN A 444 -0.75 -195.98 74.79
C GLN A 444 -0.81 -194.69 73.91
N GLY A 445 -1.27 -193.55 74.44
CA GLY A 445 -1.54 -192.31 73.68
C GLY A 445 -0.47 -191.22 73.76
N ARG A 446 0.58 -191.41 74.57
CA ARG A 446 1.54 -190.36 74.94
C ARG A 446 2.35 -189.80 73.77
N GLY A 447 2.65 -190.63 72.76
CA GLY A 447 3.34 -190.21 71.53
C GLY A 447 2.50 -189.31 70.63
N PHE A 448 1.18 -189.55 70.54
CA PHE A 448 0.27 -188.76 69.71
C PHE A 448 0.01 -187.36 70.27
N ALA A 449 -0.03 -187.21 71.59
CA ALA A 449 -0.26 -185.92 72.24
C ALA A 449 0.86 -184.90 71.95
N VAL A 450 2.11 -185.35 71.86
CA VAL A 450 3.26 -184.48 71.56
C VAL A 450 3.20 -183.95 70.13
N VAL A 451 2.91 -184.81 69.15
CA VAL A 451 2.79 -184.40 67.74
C VAL A 451 1.63 -183.41 67.56
N ALA A 452 0.50 -183.65 68.22
CA ALA A 452 -0.65 -182.76 68.17
C ALA A 452 -0.34 -181.36 68.75
N SER A 453 0.44 -181.27 69.85
CA SER A 453 0.91 -179.99 70.38
C SER A 453 1.83 -179.25 69.40
N GLU A 454 2.71 -179.97 68.70
CA GLU A 454 3.65 -179.38 67.75
C GLU A 454 2.93 -178.86 66.50
N VAL A 455 1.95 -179.61 65.96
CA VAL A 455 1.11 -179.16 64.83
C VAL A 455 0.31 -177.91 65.20
N ARG A 456 -0.17 -177.83 66.45
CA ARG A 456 -0.88 -176.66 66.95
C ARG A 456 0.02 -175.42 67.00
N ASN A 457 1.26 -175.57 67.48
CA ASN A 457 2.23 -174.48 67.50
C ASN A 457 2.57 -173.99 66.07
N LEU A 458 2.77 -174.92 65.13
CA LEU A 458 3.05 -174.59 63.73
C LEU A 458 1.88 -173.82 63.08
N ALA A 459 0.65 -174.23 63.37
CA ALA A 459 -0.54 -173.55 62.90
C ALA A 459 -0.65 -172.11 63.42
N GLN A 460 -0.35 -171.86 64.71
CA GLN A 460 -0.31 -170.50 65.24
C GLN A 460 0.80 -169.63 64.61
N ARG A 461 1.96 -170.23 64.29
CA ARG A 461 3.05 -169.52 63.58
C ARG A 461 2.65 -169.15 62.14
N SER A 462 1.94 -170.02 61.42
CA SER A 462 1.46 -169.72 60.06
C SER A 462 0.42 -168.59 60.04
N ALA A 463 -0.48 -168.53 61.03
CA ALA A 463 -1.44 -167.43 61.15
C ALA A 463 -0.74 -166.07 61.43
N ALA A 464 0.28 -166.08 62.29
CA ALA A 464 1.06 -164.87 62.58
C ALA A 464 1.87 -164.37 61.38
N ALA A 465 2.32 -165.26 60.49
CA ALA A 465 3.07 -164.89 59.28
C ALA A 465 2.16 -164.47 58.10
N ALA A 466 0.86 -164.80 58.16
CA ALA A 466 -0.12 -164.44 57.14
C ALA A 466 -0.82 -163.09 57.40
N LYS A 467 -0.64 -162.50 58.59
CA LYS A 467 -0.96 -161.09 58.91
C LYS A 467 0.20 -160.19 58.51
#